data_AF-A0A0G4NF95-F1
#
_entry.id   AF-A0A0G4NF95-F1
#
_cell.length_a   1.000
_cell.length_b   1.000
_cell.length_c   1.000
_cell.angle_alpha   90.00
_cell.angle_beta   90.00
_cell.angle_gamma   90.00
#
_symmetry.space_group_name_H-M   'P 1'
#
loop_
_entity.id
_entity.type
_entity.pdbx_description
1 polymer ?
#
loop_
_entity_poly.entity_id
_entity_poly.type
_entity_poly.pdbx_seq_one_letter_code
_entity_poly.pdbx_strand_id
1 'polypeptide(L)'
;MVSPAVPELTEEHIHESIDARTDSLISLRELGPPDLVHLLKQPKGNQGKQIGVYHHVTGVEASSSASLAAYINTLTYREHGPSAQIKIVEGLY
;
A
#
# COMPACT_ATOMS: atom_id res chain seq x y z
N MET A 1 9.28 9.18 -17.10
CA MET A 1 9.14 7.72 -16.88
C MET A 1 7.65 7.42 -16.80
N VAL A 2 7.14 6.53 -17.64
CA VAL A 2 5.72 6.10 -17.55
C VAL A 2 5.60 5.30 -16.27
N SER A 3 4.90 5.82 -15.26
CA SER A 3 4.60 5.06 -14.05
C SER A 3 3.62 3.97 -14.45
N PRO A 4 3.96 2.67 -14.36
CA PRO A 4 3.02 1.60 -14.64
C PRO A 4 1.80 1.77 -13.74
N ALA A 5 0.61 1.40 -14.22
CA ALA A 5 -0.56 1.29 -13.35
C ALA A 5 -0.22 0.28 -12.25
N VAL A 6 -0.22 0.74 -11.00
CA VAL A 6 -0.01 -0.14 -9.83
C VAL A 6 -1.36 -0.79 -9.55
N PRO A 7 -1.45 -2.13 -9.53
CA PRO A 7 -2.71 -2.79 -9.20
C PRO A 7 -3.08 -2.48 -7.76
N GLU A 8 -4.38 -2.41 -7.46
CA GLU A 8 -4.87 -2.23 -6.10
C GLU A 8 -5.83 -3.37 -5.77
N LEU A 9 -5.46 -4.20 -4.80
CA LEU A 9 -6.31 -5.24 -4.24
C LEU A 9 -7.04 -4.64 -3.04
N THR A 10 -8.37 -4.77 -2.99
CA THR A 10 -9.16 -4.29 -1.86
C THR A 10 -9.30 -5.41 -0.83
N GLU A 11 -9.08 -5.08 0.44
CA GLU A 11 -9.27 -6.03 1.55
C GLU A 11 -10.75 -6.14 1.94
N GLU A 12 -11.15 -7.30 2.46
CA GLU A 12 -12.46 -7.45 3.11
C GLU A 12 -12.40 -6.92 4.54
N HIS A 13 -11.30 -7.21 5.25
CA HIS A 13 -11.01 -6.70 6.59
C HIS A 13 -9.74 -5.85 6.59
N ILE A 14 -9.76 -4.73 7.31
CA ILE A 14 -8.60 -3.84 7.38
C ILE A 14 -7.41 -4.59 8.01
N HIS A 15 -6.25 -4.52 7.35
CA HIS A 15 -4.99 -5.16 7.74
C HIS A 15 -4.92 -6.68 7.51
N GLU A 16 -5.94 -7.27 6.87
CA GLU A 16 -5.97 -8.70 6.53
C GLU A 16 -4.72 -9.16 5.77
N SER A 17 -4.22 -8.35 4.84
CA SER A 17 -3.01 -8.66 4.06
C SER A 17 -1.73 -8.67 4.91
N ILE A 18 -1.65 -7.82 5.93
CA ILE A 18 -0.50 -7.73 6.84
C ILE A 18 -0.49 -8.93 7.78
N ASP A 19 -1.66 -9.29 8.30
CA ASP A 19 -1.82 -10.46 9.17
C ASP A 19 -1.52 -11.75 8.39
N ALA A 20 -2.09 -11.90 7.19
CA ALA A 20 -1.84 -13.05 6.32
C ALA A 20 -0.36 -13.16 5.91
N ARG A 21 0.31 -12.03 5.64
CA ARG A 21 1.76 -12.00 5.40
C ARG A 21 2.50 -12.51 6.63
N THR A 22 2.18 -11.99 7.81
CA THR A 22 2.85 -12.34 9.08
C THR A 22 2.72 -13.83 9.38
N ASP A 23 1.53 -14.39 9.23
CA ASP A 23 1.28 -15.82 9.41
C ASP A 23 2.06 -16.68 8.40
N SER A 24 2.18 -16.19 7.16
CA SER A 24 2.90 -16.90 6.10
C SER A 24 4.42 -16.91 6.29
N LEU A 25 5.01 -15.94 7.01
CA LEU A 25 6.47 -15.80 7.16
C LEU A 25 7.14 -17.05 7.72
N ILE A 26 6.49 -17.76 8.65
CA ILE A 26 7.04 -18.99 9.24
C ILE A 26 7.23 -20.11 8.21
N SER A 27 6.38 -20.14 7.18
CA SER A 27 6.39 -21.19 6.15
C SER A 27 7.36 -20.90 5.01
N LEU A 28 7.71 -19.63 4.79
CA LEU A 28 8.52 -19.19 3.66
C LEU A 28 10.02 -19.29 4.02
N ARG A 29 10.77 -19.99 3.15
CA ARG A 29 12.24 -20.10 3.25
C ARG A 29 12.90 -19.28 2.13
N GLU A 30 14.22 -19.18 2.20
CA GLU A 30 15.06 -18.48 1.22
C GLU A 30 14.82 -16.96 1.20
N LEU A 31 14.32 -16.42 0.09
CA LEU A 31 14.17 -14.98 -0.13
C LEU A 31 12.94 -14.38 0.58
N GLY A 32 12.04 -15.22 1.11
CA GLY A 32 10.80 -14.74 1.71
C GLY A 32 9.76 -14.27 0.67
N PRO A 33 8.67 -13.62 1.11
CA PRO A 33 7.67 -13.06 0.21
C PRO A 33 8.17 -11.78 -0.47
N PRO A 34 7.58 -11.38 -1.62
CA PRO A 34 7.75 -10.03 -2.18
C PRO A 34 7.40 -8.93 -1.17
N ASP A 35 7.89 -7.71 -1.41
CA ASP A 35 7.52 -6.57 -0.57
C ASP A 35 6.01 -6.33 -0.67
N LEU A 36 5.37 -6.10 0.48
CA LEU A 36 3.96 -5.79 0.60
C LEU A 36 3.81 -4.30 0.88
N VAL A 37 3.05 -3.60 0.04
CA VAL A 37 2.66 -2.22 0.30
C VAL A 37 1.18 -2.20 0.62
N HIS A 38 0.83 -1.58 1.74
CA HIS A 38 -0.55 -1.41 2.19
C HIS A 38 -0.87 0.07 2.36
N LEU A 39 -2.07 0.47 1.92
CA LEU A 39 -2.57 1.83 2.05
C LEU A 39 -3.96 1.80 2.69
N LEU A 40 -4.16 2.66 3.67
CA LEU A 40 -5.47 2.90 4.24
C LEU A 40 -6.10 4.13 3.58
N LYS A 41 -7.20 3.90 2.88
CA LYS A 41 -7.96 4.93 2.18
C LYS A 41 -9.18 5.32 2.98
N GLN A 42 -9.43 6.62 3.09
CA GLN A 42 -10.58 7.18 3.80
C GLN A 42 -11.33 8.16 2.89
N PRO A 43 -12.63 7.96 2.62
CA PRO A 43 -13.45 8.94 1.92
C PRO A 43 -13.55 10.24 2.72
N LYS A 44 -13.37 11.39 2.06
CA LYS A 44 -13.51 12.72 2.67
C LYS A 44 -14.91 12.96 3.25
N GLY A 45 -15.94 12.37 2.63
CA GLY A 45 -17.34 12.50 3.07
C GLY A 45 -17.75 11.55 4.21
N ASN A 46 -16.93 10.55 4.55
CA ASN A 46 -17.25 9.61 5.62
C ASN A 46 -15.99 9.16 6.36
N GLN A 47 -15.67 9.85 7.45
CA GLN A 47 -14.45 9.57 8.21
C GLN A 47 -14.48 8.24 8.98
N GLY A 48 -15.67 7.65 9.17
CA GLY A 48 -15.82 6.37 9.85
C GLY A 48 -15.62 5.15 8.93
N LYS A 49 -15.52 5.36 7.61
CA LYS A 49 -15.28 4.27 6.64
C LYS A 49 -13.82 4.32 6.18
N GLN A 50 -13.08 3.26 6.50
CA GLN A 50 -11.73 3.04 5.98
C GLN A 50 -11.76 1.85 5.03
N ILE A 51 -10.92 1.92 4.00
CA ILE A 51 -10.77 0.91 2.96
C ILE A 51 -9.29 0.55 2.91
N GLY A 52 -8.95 -0.67 3.29
CA GLY A 52 -7.61 -1.21 3.12
C GLY A 52 -7.40 -1.61 1.66
N VAL A 53 -6.30 -1.16 1.07
CA VAL A 53 -5.84 -1.67 -0.22
C VAL A 53 -4.38 -2.06 -0.13
N TYR A 54 -3.97 -3.05 -0.89
CA TYR A 54 -2.57 -3.48 -0.92
C TYR A 54 -2.15 -3.95 -2.30
N HIS A 55 -0.83 -4.04 -2.48
CA HIS A 55 -0.21 -4.66 -3.63
C HIS A 55 1.18 -5.18 -3.27
N HIS A 56 1.62 -6.18 -4.01
CA HIS A 56 2.98 -6.69 -3.90
C HIS A 56 3.87 -6.00 -4.92
N VAL A 57 5.11 -5.70 -4.53
CA VAL A 57 6.10 -5.04 -5.38
C VAL A 57 7.47 -5.69 -5.24
N THR A 58 8.26 -5.59 -6.31
CA THR A 58 9.65 -6.05 -6.34
C THR A 58 10.51 -5.01 -7.05
N GLY A 59 11.78 -4.88 -6.68
CA GLY A 59 12.73 -4.01 -7.38
C GLY A 59 12.61 -2.52 -7.03
N VAL A 60 11.87 -2.18 -5.98
CA VAL A 60 11.97 -0.85 -5.34
C VAL A 60 13.27 -0.81 -4.55
N GLU A 61 13.96 0.32 -4.61
CA GLU A 61 15.19 0.52 -3.86
C GLU A 61 14.88 0.66 -2.36
N ALA A 62 15.14 -0.41 -1.58
CA ALA A 62 14.99 -0.42 -0.13
C ALA A 62 16.27 -0.02 0.63
N SER A 63 17.27 0.56 -0.05
CA SER A 63 18.54 1.02 0.55
C SER A 63 18.35 2.10 1.62
N SER A 64 17.23 2.84 1.56
CA SER A 64 16.93 3.92 2.48
C SER A 64 15.42 4.07 2.70
N SER A 65 15.04 4.51 3.90
CA SER A 65 13.65 4.87 4.21
C SER A 65 13.14 6.04 3.37
N ALA A 66 14.03 6.93 2.90
CA ALA A 66 13.66 8.03 2.01
C ALA A 66 13.12 7.53 0.67
N SER A 67 13.73 6.49 0.09
CA SER A 67 13.28 5.87 -1.16
C SER A 67 11.89 5.23 -0.99
N LEU A 68 11.65 4.53 0.12
CA LEU A 68 10.34 3.93 0.44
C LEU A 68 9.27 4.98 0.72
N ALA A 69 9.61 6.03 1.45
CA ALA A 69 8.71 7.16 1.71
C ALA A 69 8.34 7.89 0.40
N ALA A 70 9.29 8.06 -0.52
CA ALA A 70 9.03 8.64 -1.84
C ALA A 70 8.08 7.76 -2.67
N TYR A 71 8.19 6.44 -2.57
CA TYR A 71 7.26 5.49 -3.19
C TYR A 71 5.84 5.69 -2.66
N ILE A 72 5.65 5.66 -1.33
CA ILE A 72 4.36 5.91 -0.69
C ILE A 72 3.81 7.29 -1.09
N ASN A 73 4.64 8.34 -1.07
CA ASN A 73 4.22 9.69 -1.47
C ASN A 73 3.72 9.74 -2.91
N THR A 74 4.38 9.01 -3.82
CA THR A 74 3.93 8.93 -5.21
C THR A 74 2.52 8.33 -5.26
N LEU A 75 2.24 7.26 -4.53
CA LEU A 75 0.90 6.66 -4.45
C LEU A 75 -0.12 7.61 -3.80
N THR A 76 0.27 8.32 -2.75
CA THR A 76 -0.55 9.32 -2.06
C THR A 76 -1.06 10.39 -3.01
N TYR A 77 -0.23 10.88 -3.94
CA TYR A 77 -0.60 12.02 -4.80
C TYR A 77 -1.00 11.65 -6.23
N ARG A 78 -0.91 10.36 -6.64
CA ARG A 78 -1.23 9.91 -8.01
C ARG A 78 -2.64 10.23 -8.47
N GLU A 79 -3.64 10.01 -7.62
CA GLU A 79 -5.07 10.16 -7.94
C GLU A 79 -5.64 11.53 -7.53
N HIS A 80 -4.81 12.46 -7.05
CA HIS A 80 -5.28 13.68 -6.38
C HIS A 80 -5.44 14.86 -7.34
N GLY A 81 -6.55 14.87 -8.08
CA GLY A 81 -7.12 16.10 -8.63
C GLY A 81 -7.86 16.92 -7.57
N PRO A 82 -8.23 18.20 -7.83
CA PRO A 82 -8.97 19.05 -6.90
C PRO A 82 -10.33 18.48 -6.44
N SER A 83 -10.85 17.45 -7.13
CA SER A 83 -12.09 16.74 -6.84
C SER A 83 -11.91 15.38 -6.13
N ALA A 84 -10.69 15.00 -5.73
CA ALA A 84 -10.43 13.69 -5.14
C ALA A 84 -11.23 13.49 -3.84
N GLN A 85 -12.11 12.49 -3.83
CA GLN A 85 -13.02 12.19 -2.72
C GLN A 85 -12.42 11.23 -1.69
N ILE A 86 -11.25 10.66 -1.96
CA ILE A 86 -10.58 9.68 -1.11
C ILE A 86 -9.20 10.24 -0.77
N LYS A 87 -8.82 10.18 0.51
CA LYS A 87 -7.48 10.49 1.00
C LYS A 87 -6.81 9.21 1.48
N ILE A 88 -5.50 9.12 1.33
CA ILE A 88 -4.69 8.09 2.00
C ILE A 88 -4.35 8.62 3.39
N VAL A 89 -4.68 7.86 4.43
CA VAL A 89 -4.47 8.24 5.84
C VAL A 89 -3.32 7.47 6.49
N GLU A 90 -2.97 6.33 5.91
CA GLU A 90 -1.86 5.49 6.35
C GLU A 90 -1.23 4.82 5.12
N GLY A 91 0.08 4.68 5.15
CA GLY A 91 0.82 3.90 4.17
C GLY A 91 1.90 3.09 4.86
N LEU A 92 1.90 1.79 4.61
CA LEU A 92 2.88 0.83 5.08
C LEU A 92 3.64 0.28 3.87
N TYR A 93 4.96 0.21 4.01
CA TYR A 93 5.85 -0.53 3.13
C TYR A 93 6.60 -1.54 4.01
#